data_AF-A0A534BQK7-F1
#
_entry.id   AF-A0A534BQK7-F1
#
_cell.length_a   1.000
_cell.length_b   1.000
_cell.length_c   1.000
_cell.angle_alpha   90.00
_cell.angle_beta   90.00
_cell.angle_gamma   90.00
#
_symmetry.space_group_name_H-M   'P 1'
#
loop_
_entity.id
_entity.type
_entity.pdbx_description
1 polymer ?
#
loop_
_entity_poly.entity_id
_entity_poly.type
_entity_poly.pdbx_seq_one_letter_code
_entity_poly.pdbx_strand_id
1 'polypeptide(L)'
;MSPAAEDPKPQFALRHRLLGLVEKVLDRPGAGPSLAPEAALSELGVSSLKMVSLMLSVEVEFDLSIPQNEITPENFRSINSVEALVRRLLAA
;
A
#
# COMPACT_ATOMS: atom_id res chain seq x y z
N MET A 1 -32.73 1.28 16.43
CA MET A 1 -31.94 0.86 15.26
C MET A 1 -30.55 1.44 15.42
N SER A 2 -29.60 0.64 15.91
CA SER A 2 -28.18 1.01 15.90
C SER A 2 -27.58 0.48 14.60
N PRO A 3 -26.87 1.29 13.81
CA PRO A 3 -26.19 0.76 12.65
C PRO A 3 -25.07 -0.14 13.20
N ALA A 4 -25.09 -1.41 12.80
CA ALA A 4 -23.92 -2.24 12.91
C ALA A 4 -22.75 -1.44 12.34
N ALA A 5 -21.69 -1.26 13.12
CA ALA A 5 -20.40 -0.95 12.55
C ALA A 5 -20.13 -2.08 11.57
N GLU A 6 -20.43 -1.87 10.30
CA GLU A 6 -20.04 -2.79 9.24
C GLU A 6 -18.54 -2.92 9.40
N ASP A 7 -18.09 -4.12 9.77
CA ASP A 7 -16.68 -4.46 9.78
C ASP A 7 -16.12 -4.01 8.44
N PRO A 8 -15.16 -3.06 8.41
CA PRO A 8 -14.71 -2.49 7.16
C PRO A 8 -14.29 -3.66 6.28
N LYS A 9 -14.97 -3.83 5.14
CA LYS A 9 -14.72 -4.95 4.21
C LYS A 9 -13.20 -5.13 4.11
N PRO A 10 -12.65 -6.36 4.13
CA PRO A 10 -11.20 -6.60 4.24
C PRO A 10 -10.37 -5.76 3.23
N GLN A 11 -10.95 -5.56 2.06
CA GLN A 11 -10.49 -4.68 0.99
C GLN A 11 -10.29 -3.20 1.39
N PHE A 12 -11.22 -2.62 2.15
CA PHE A 12 -11.14 -1.25 2.64
C PHE A 12 -10.08 -1.11 3.74
N ALA A 13 -9.95 -2.13 4.60
CA ALA A 13 -8.90 -2.19 5.60
C ALA A 13 -7.50 -2.28 4.97
N LEU A 14 -7.32 -3.10 3.92
CA LEU A 14 -6.06 -3.22 3.18
C LEU A 14 -5.64 -1.88 2.57
N ARG A 15 -6.53 -1.24 1.81
CA ARG A 15 -6.25 0.04 1.18
C ARG A 15 -5.90 1.12 2.19
N HIS A 16 -6.64 1.19 3.29
CA HIS A 16 -6.38 2.15 4.36
C HIS A 16 -4.98 1.95 4.98
N ARG A 17 -4.58 0.71 5.24
CA ARG A 17 -3.23 0.40 5.73
C ARG A 17 -2.15 0.77 4.72
N LEU A 18 -2.34 0.45 3.45
CA LEU A 18 -1.39 0.81 2.38
C LEU A 18 -1.21 2.32 2.24
N LEU A 19 -2.29 3.09 2.30
CA LEU A 19 -2.23 4.55 2.33
C LEU A 19 -1.38 5.04 3.51
N GLY A 20 -1.62 4.48 4.71
CA GLY A 20 -0.82 4.79 5.90
C GLY A 20 0.67 4.46 5.75
N LEU A 21 1.02 3.36 5.07
CA LEU A 21 2.42 3.04 4.78
C LEU A 21 3.05 4.04 3.82
N VAL A 22 2.34 4.41 2.76
CA VAL A 22 2.82 5.39 1.77
C VAL A 22 3.02 6.76 2.42
N GLU A 23 2.11 7.20 3.28
CA GLU A 23 2.26 8.44 4.06
C GLU A 23 3.52 8.43 4.93
N LYS A 24 3.79 7.33 5.65
CA LYS A 24 4.99 7.16 6.47
C LYS A 24 6.26 7.22 5.61
N VAL A 25 6.28 6.51 4.48
CA VAL A 25 7.42 6.52 3.54
C VAL A 25 7.64 7.90 2.92
N LEU A 26 6.57 8.63 2.67
CA LEU A 26 6.63 9.99 2.15
C LEU A 26 7.03 11.03 3.19
N ASP A 27 7.09 10.67 4.48
CA ASP A 27 7.24 11.60 5.60
C ASP A 27 6.14 12.68 5.58
N ARG A 28 4.93 12.28 5.20
CA ARG A 28 3.75 13.16 5.09
C ARG A 28 2.57 12.57 5.86
N PRO A 29 2.62 12.57 7.20
CA PRO A 29 1.51 12.08 8.01
C PRO A 29 0.26 12.95 7.79
N GLY A 30 -0.89 12.33 7.50
CA GLY A 30 -2.19 13.01 7.33
C GLY A 30 -2.52 13.39 5.88
N ALA A 31 -1.72 12.99 4.89
CA ALA A 31 -2.00 13.17 3.46
C ALA A 31 -2.95 12.11 2.87
N GLY A 32 -3.29 11.06 3.62
CA GLY A 32 -3.93 9.81 3.19
C GLY A 32 -5.25 10.01 2.42
N PRO A 33 -6.16 10.90 2.84
CA PRO A 33 -7.38 11.19 2.08
C PRO A 33 -7.13 11.89 0.73
N SER A 34 -5.94 12.48 0.55
CA SER A 34 -5.57 13.30 -0.60
C SER A 34 -4.64 12.58 -1.59
N LEU A 35 -4.20 11.35 -1.28
CA LEU A 35 -3.41 10.52 -2.19
C LEU A 35 -4.36 9.75 -3.11
N ALA A 36 -4.35 10.07 -4.40
CA ALA A 36 -5.10 9.32 -5.40
C ALA A 36 -4.48 7.90 -5.53
N PRO A 37 -5.26 6.81 -5.36
CA PRO A 37 -4.73 5.44 -5.40
C PRO A 37 -4.07 5.04 -6.73
N GLU A 38 -4.52 5.66 -7.82
CA GLU A 38 -4.00 5.51 -9.18
C GLU A 38 -2.79 6.41 -9.49
N ALA A 39 -2.46 7.38 -8.64
CA ALA A 39 -1.31 8.24 -8.86
C ALA A 39 -0.01 7.44 -8.84
N ALA A 40 0.94 7.86 -9.67
CA ALA A 40 2.25 7.25 -9.69
C ALA A 40 2.99 7.62 -8.39
N LEU A 41 3.49 6.61 -7.66
CA LEU A 41 4.24 6.81 -6.42
C LEU A 41 5.49 7.68 -6.67
N SER A 42 6.10 7.57 -7.84
CA SER A 42 7.21 8.43 -8.26
C SER A 42 6.83 9.90 -8.34
N GLU A 43 5.64 10.24 -8.85
CA GLU A 43 5.13 11.61 -8.92
C GLU A 43 4.78 12.17 -7.54
N LEU A 44 4.44 11.30 -6.60
CA LEU A 44 4.20 11.65 -5.19
C LEU A 44 5.50 11.87 -4.40
N GLY A 45 6.66 11.58 -4.98
CA GLY A 45 7.97 11.75 -4.36
C GLY A 45 8.55 10.48 -3.73
N VAL A 46 8.00 9.30 -4.06
CA VAL A 46 8.61 8.01 -3.70
C VAL A 46 9.79 7.74 -4.65
N SER A 47 11.00 8.06 -4.19
CA SER A 47 12.26 7.72 -4.89
C SER A 47 12.59 6.22 -4.76
N SER A 48 13.65 5.74 -5.44
CA SER A 48 14.07 4.34 -5.38
C SER A 48 14.36 3.84 -3.96
N LEU A 49 14.95 4.67 -3.09
CA LEU A 49 15.18 4.30 -1.69
C LEU A 49 13.88 4.21 -0.88
N LYS A 50 12.95 5.12 -1.17
CA LYS A 50 11.60 5.10 -0.58
C LYS A 50 10.78 3.91 -1.07
N MET A 51 10.97 3.47 -2.32
CA MET A 51 10.38 2.22 -2.85
C MET A 51 10.83 1.00 -2.06
N VAL A 52 12.14 0.87 -1.79
CA VAL A 52 12.66 -0.23 -0.97
C VAL A 52 12.10 -0.15 0.46
N SER A 53 12.01 1.06 1.02
CA SER A 53 11.40 1.27 2.34
C SER A 53 9.93 0.87 2.37
N LEU A 54 9.17 1.19 1.32
CA LEU A 54 7.78 0.79 1.16
C LEU A 54 7.64 -0.73 1.06
N MET A 55 8.47 -1.38 0.24
CA MET A 55 8.50 -2.83 0.11
C MET A 55 8.70 -3.52 1.47
N LEU A 56 9.73 -3.13 2.22
CA LEU A 56 10.01 -3.66 3.55
C LEU A 56 8.87 -3.39 4.53
N SER A 57 8.26 -2.19 4.45
CA SER A 57 7.11 -1.84 5.28
C SER A 57 5.89 -2.69 4.98
N VAL A 58 5.66 -3.04 3.71
CA VAL A 58 4.56 -3.93 3.29
C VAL A 58 4.81 -5.35 3.78
N GLU A 59 6.04 -5.88 3.65
CA GLU A 59 6.38 -7.20 4.19
C GLU A 59 6.10 -7.30 5.69
N VAL A 60 6.54 -6.30 6.46
CA VAL A 60 6.36 -6.25 7.92
C VAL A 60 4.89 -6.04 8.32
N GLU A 61 4.17 -5.13 7.65
CA GLU A 61 2.77 -4.79 8.01
C GLU A 61 1.80 -5.94 7.74
N PHE A 62 2.05 -6.72 6.69
CA PHE A 62 1.16 -7.80 6.24
C PHE A 62 1.70 -9.21 6.53
N ASP A 63 2.83 -9.31 7.24
CA ASP A 63 3.51 -10.57 7.56
C ASP A 63 3.70 -11.46 6.30
N LEU A 64 4.15 -10.83 5.20
CA LEU A 64 4.35 -11.46 3.91
C LEU A 64 5.79 -11.30 3.44
N SER A 65 6.22 -12.15 2.49
CA SER A 65 7.48 -11.96 1.79
C SER A 65 7.22 -11.73 0.31
N ILE A 66 7.74 -10.62 -0.23
CA ILE A 66 7.60 -10.27 -1.64
C ILE A 66 8.76 -10.93 -2.39
N PRO A 67 8.50 -11.89 -3.29
CA PRO A 67 9.58 -12.55 -4.00
C PRO A 67 10.26 -11.56 -4.97
N GLN A 68 11.56 -11.72 -5.21
CA GLN A 68 12.34 -10.74 -5.99
C GLN A 68 11.81 -10.49 -7.41
N ASN A 69 11.19 -11.48 -8.04
CA ASN A 69 10.58 -11.35 -9.36
C ASN A 69 9.30 -10.49 -9.36
N GLU A 70 8.65 -10.30 -8.21
CA GLU A 70 7.50 -9.41 -8.03
C GLU A 70 7.93 -7.98 -7.64
N ILE A 71 9.21 -7.75 -7.32
CA ILE A 71 9.76 -6.41 -7.07
C ILE A 71 10.02 -5.71 -8.40
N THR A 72 8.93 -5.32 -9.07
CA THR A 72 8.96 -4.65 -10.38
C THR A 72 8.41 -3.23 -10.29
N PRO A 73 8.87 -2.31 -11.16
CA PRO A 73 8.30 -0.96 -11.23
C PRO A 73 6.79 -0.95 -11.47
N GLU A 74 6.24 -1.97 -12.13
CA GLU A 74 4.80 -2.08 -12.40
C GLU A 74 3.99 -2.39 -11.13
N ASN A 75 4.47 -3.36 -10.33
CA ASN A 75 3.84 -3.72 -9.05
C ASN A 75 3.94 -2.59 -8.01
N PHE A 76 4.94 -1.74 -8.13
CA PHE A 76 5.16 -0.60 -7.23
C PHE A 76 4.90 0.76 -7.91
N ARG A 77 4.12 0.79 -9.00
CA ARG A 77 3.81 2.03 -9.72
C ARG A 77 2.86 2.94 -8.94
N SER A 78 1.83 2.36 -8.32
CA SER A 78 0.73 3.07 -7.67
C SER A 78 0.24 2.27 -6.46
N ILE A 79 -0.61 2.88 -5.63
CA ILE A 79 -1.22 2.19 -4.48
C ILE A 79 -2.09 1.04 -4.96
N ASN A 80 -2.83 1.22 -6.05
CA ASN A 80 -3.63 0.16 -6.66
C ASN A 80 -2.77 -1.05 -7.10
N SER A 81 -1.57 -0.80 -7.67
CA SER A 81 -0.66 -1.89 -8.07
C SER A 81 -0.15 -2.66 -6.86
N VAL A 82 0.27 -1.96 -5.80
CA VAL A 82 0.76 -2.59 -4.56
C VAL A 82 -0.38 -3.35 -3.88
N GLU A 83 -1.59 -2.79 -3.86
CA GLU A 83 -2.79 -3.47 -3.36
C GLU A 83 -3.06 -4.78 -4.10
N ALA A 84 -2.97 -4.77 -5.44
CA ALA A 84 -3.13 -5.96 -6.26
C ALA A 84 -2.02 -7.00 -6.03
N LEU A 85 -0.78 -6.57 -5.79
CA LEU A 85 0.32 -7.47 -5.41
C LEU A 85 0.04 -8.13 -4.05
N VAL A 86 -0.24 -7.34 -3.01
CA VAL A 86 -0.50 -7.85 -1.65
C VAL A 86 -1.68 -8.81 -1.63
N ARG A 87 -2.76 -8.50 -2.35
CA ARG A 87 -3.91 -9.41 -2.48
C ARG A 87 -3.54 -10.75 -3.12
N ARG A 88 -2.68 -10.74 -4.14
CA ARG A 88 -2.21 -11.96 -4.79
C ARG A 88 -1.38 -12.80 -3.83
N LEU A 89 -0.48 -12.17 -3.06
CA LEU A 89 0.37 -12.86 -2.09
C LEU A 89 -0.40 -13.40 -0.87
N LEU A 90 -1.43 -12.69 -0.40
CA LEU A 90 -2.27 -13.14 0.72
C LEU A 90 -3.25 -14.26 0.33
N ALA A 91 -3.51 -14.44 -0.96
CA ALA A 91 -4.40 -15.49 -1.47
C ALA A 91 -3.64 -16.75 -1.93
N ALA A 92 -2.30 -16.71 -1.93
CA ALA A 92 -1.42 -17.81 -2.28
C ALA A 92 -1.14 -18.69 -1.05
#